data_AF-A0A383RDE5-F1
#
_entry.id   AF-A0A383RDE5-F1
#
_cell.length_a   1.000
_cell.length_b   1.000
_cell.length_c   1.000
_cell.angle_alpha   90.00
_cell.angle_beta   90.00
_cell.angle_gamma   90.00
#
_symmetry.space_group_name_H-M   'P 1'
#
loop_
_entity.id
_entity.type
_entity.pdbx_description
1 polymer ?
#
loop_
_entity_poly.entity_id
_entity_poly.type
_entity_poly.pdbx_seq_one_letter_code
_entity_poly.pdbx_strand_id
1 'polypeptide(L)'
;MDEMTVTNTGHCQTLDMYTYNDINYFYFSSKAEPSTLYNWSLQVARLTYAAGTTVDYTALHRFTYMNYANKTGARLGETYRVDGGGNSKYTVFRVQTKEGTVTWSIYDTVALNKLLDSNEQVRLDSAAAINACVTSFTQSGDGIVRPNGSFQGADMLDSTEIYTSGGAEGETPQIAMMTNNGAYKTLVKITNVGTHEIEGVQTKNGNVYFTIVMDPVNKKDTQKVYYVPDSVFK
;
A
#
# COMPACT_ATOMS: atom_id res chain seq x y z
N MET A 1 18.96 -17.62 -2.89
CA MET A 1 17.73 -16.82 -3.02
C MET A 1 16.59 -17.79 -3.04
N ASP A 2 15.59 -17.57 -2.21
CA ASP A 2 14.36 -18.34 -2.09
C ASP A 2 13.16 -17.44 -2.38
N GLU A 3 12.00 -18.06 -2.57
CA GLU A 3 10.76 -17.36 -2.88
C GLU A 3 9.58 -18.03 -2.18
N MET A 4 8.51 -17.27 -1.99
CA MET A 4 7.21 -17.77 -1.56
C MET A 4 6.19 -17.28 -2.57
N THR A 5 5.31 -18.17 -3.03
CA THR A 5 4.24 -17.80 -3.96
C THR A 5 2.93 -17.66 -3.21
N VAL A 6 2.23 -16.54 -3.43
CA VAL A 6 0.85 -16.38 -2.97
C VAL A 6 -0.06 -16.25 -4.19
N THR A 7 -1.09 -17.10 -4.29
CA THR A 7 -2.00 -17.10 -5.44
C THR A 7 -3.22 -16.23 -5.24
N ASN A 8 -3.82 -15.77 -6.35
CA ASN A 8 -5.06 -14.97 -6.39
C ASN A 8 -5.00 -13.65 -5.60
N THR A 9 -3.83 -13.01 -5.57
CA THR A 9 -3.58 -11.77 -4.82
C THR A 9 -4.00 -10.50 -5.58
N GLY A 10 -4.04 -10.60 -6.91
CA GLY A 10 -4.25 -9.46 -7.79
C GLY A 10 -2.94 -8.75 -8.11
N HIS A 11 -3.01 -7.48 -8.53
CA HIS A 11 -1.83 -6.71 -8.94
C HIS A 11 -0.81 -6.49 -7.82
N CYS A 12 -1.25 -6.46 -6.55
CA CYS A 12 -0.37 -6.46 -5.38
C CYS A 12 0.70 -5.35 -5.36
N GLN A 13 0.29 -4.07 -5.41
CA GLN A 13 1.26 -2.95 -5.48
C GLN A 13 2.11 -2.76 -4.23
N THR A 14 1.62 -3.23 -3.10
CA THR A 14 2.24 -2.99 -1.79
C THR A 14 2.57 -4.32 -1.15
N LEU A 15 3.76 -4.38 -0.56
CA LEU A 15 4.25 -5.44 0.29
C LEU A 15 5.11 -4.77 1.35
N ASP A 16 4.66 -4.77 2.59
CA ASP A 16 5.35 -4.05 3.65
C ASP A 16 5.51 -4.90 4.91
N MET A 17 6.70 -4.83 5.49
CA MET A 17 7.10 -5.69 6.61
C MET A 17 6.94 -4.93 7.92
N TYR A 18 6.33 -5.58 8.91
CA TYR A 18 6.23 -5.07 10.28
C TYR A 18 6.48 -6.18 11.29
N THR A 19 6.79 -5.79 12.53
CA THR A 19 6.98 -6.72 13.65
C THR A 19 5.83 -6.59 14.63
N TYR A 20 5.20 -7.72 14.97
CA TYR A 20 4.14 -7.80 15.96
C TYR A 20 4.38 -9.06 16.82
N ASN A 21 4.39 -8.91 18.15
CA ASN A 21 4.72 -9.99 19.10
C ASN A 21 6.01 -10.75 18.73
N ASP A 22 7.08 -10.01 18.43
CA ASP A 22 8.40 -10.53 18.04
C ASP A 22 8.41 -11.39 16.76
N ILE A 23 7.32 -11.37 15.97
CA ILE A 23 7.20 -12.06 14.69
C ILE A 23 7.14 -11.01 13.57
N ASN A 24 7.93 -11.24 12.52
CA ASN A 24 7.85 -10.45 11.30
C ASN A 24 6.70 -10.96 10.42
N TYR A 25 5.83 -10.02 10.07
CA TYR A 25 4.73 -10.23 9.16
C TYR A 25 4.84 -9.28 7.97
N PHE A 26 4.09 -9.59 6.93
CA PHE A 26 3.86 -8.74 5.79
C PHE A 26 2.39 -8.38 5.68
N TYR A 27 2.10 -7.11 5.42
CA TYR A 27 0.85 -6.71 4.80
C TYR A 27 1.03 -6.63 3.30
N PHE A 28 0.05 -7.12 2.56
CA PHE A 28 0.04 -7.04 1.11
C PHE A 28 -1.39 -7.09 0.57
N SER A 29 -1.61 -6.50 -0.59
CA SER A 29 -2.91 -6.51 -1.26
C SER A 29 -3.25 -7.92 -1.75
N SER A 30 -4.47 -8.37 -1.51
CA SER A 30 -4.95 -9.71 -1.82
C SER A 30 -6.33 -9.70 -2.49
N LYS A 31 -6.80 -10.89 -2.91
CA LYS A 31 -8.05 -11.12 -3.64
C LYS A 31 -8.09 -10.36 -4.97
N ALA A 32 -7.67 -11.04 -6.03
CA ALA A 32 -7.78 -10.56 -7.40
C ALA A 32 -9.23 -10.27 -7.82
N GLU A 33 -9.44 -9.18 -8.54
CA GLU A 33 -10.67 -8.86 -9.27
C GLU A 33 -10.51 -9.19 -10.77
N PRO A 34 -10.91 -10.40 -11.21
CA PRO A 34 -10.65 -10.88 -12.57
C PRO A 34 -11.43 -10.12 -13.65
N SER A 35 -12.43 -9.30 -13.28
CA SER A 35 -13.15 -8.46 -14.24
C SER A 35 -12.37 -7.23 -14.72
N THR A 36 -11.20 -6.96 -14.13
CA THR A 36 -10.34 -5.82 -14.51
C THR A 36 -9.12 -6.30 -15.29
N LEU A 37 -8.67 -5.53 -16.28
CA LEU A 37 -7.46 -5.84 -17.06
C LEU A 37 -6.20 -6.01 -16.19
N TYR A 38 -6.17 -5.33 -15.03
CA TYR A 38 -5.04 -5.32 -14.12
C TYR A 38 -5.18 -6.30 -12.96
N ASN A 39 -6.30 -7.03 -12.84
CA ASN A 39 -6.62 -7.88 -11.68
C ASN A 39 -6.43 -7.14 -10.35
N TRP A 40 -7.06 -5.99 -10.16
CA TRP A 40 -6.86 -5.21 -8.93
C TRP A 40 -7.18 -6.01 -7.67
N SER A 41 -6.42 -5.76 -6.61
CA SER A 41 -6.64 -6.36 -5.30
C SER A 41 -7.83 -5.69 -4.60
N LEU A 42 -8.65 -6.48 -3.90
CA LEU A 42 -9.85 -6.02 -3.19
C LEU A 42 -9.77 -6.16 -1.67
N GLN A 43 -8.73 -6.82 -1.15
CA GLN A 43 -8.50 -7.10 0.27
C GLN A 43 -7.03 -6.85 0.63
N VAL A 44 -6.72 -6.89 1.92
CA VAL A 44 -5.33 -6.88 2.43
C VAL A 44 -5.17 -8.06 3.37
N ALA A 45 -4.11 -8.85 3.19
CA ALA A 45 -3.84 -10.03 4.01
C ALA A 45 -2.58 -9.84 4.86
N ARG A 46 -2.49 -10.60 5.96
CA ARG A 46 -1.31 -10.76 6.80
C ARG A 46 -0.62 -12.07 6.45
N LEU A 47 0.69 -12.01 6.21
CA LEU A 47 1.50 -13.16 5.82
C LEU A 47 2.73 -13.30 6.73
N THR A 48 3.10 -14.54 7.07
CA THR A 48 4.43 -14.89 7.54
C THR A 48 5.17 -15.57 6.39
N TYR A 49 6.38 -15.11 6.09
CA TYR A 49 7.16 -15.67 4.99
C TYR A 49 7.62 -17.10 5.32
N ALA A 50 7.48 -18.00 4.34
CA ALA A 50 8.01 -19.35 4.38
C ALA A 50 8.58 -19.75 3.02
N ALA A 51 9.91 -19.90 2.97
CA ALA A 51 10.65 -20.22 1.75
C ALA A 51 10.15 -21.51 1.07
N GLY A 52 10.02 -21.46 -0.26
CA GLY A 52 9.62 -22.60 -1.10
C GLY A 52 8.16 -23.00 -0.99
N THR A 53 7.32 -22.19 -0.33
CA THR A 53 5.90 -22.50 -0.15
C THR A 53 5.01 -21.77 -1.15
N THR A 54 3.87 -22.41 -1.44
CA THR A 54 2.77 -21.81 -2.20
C THR A 54 1.51 -21.83 -1.35
N VAL A 55 0.86 -20.68 -1.20
CA VAL A 55 -0.39 -20.55 -0.44
C VAL A 55 -1.40 -19.71 -1.21
N ASP A 56 -2.68 -20.02 -1.07
CA ASP A 56 -3.74 -19.15 -1.60
C ASP A 56 -4.10 -18.06 -0.58
N TYR A 57 -4.45 -16.86 -1.05
CA TYR A 57 -4.82 -15.76 -0.15
C TYR A 57 -5.98 -16.12 0.80
N THR A 58 -6.86 -17.06 0.43
CA THR A 58 -7.97 -17.50 1.28
C THR A 58 -7.53 -18.25 2.54
N ALA A 59 -6.34 -18.86 2.52
CA ALA A 59 -5.74 -19.51 3.68
C ALA A 59 -5.05 -18.52 4.63
N LEU A 60 -4.98 -17.24 4.27
CA LEU A 60 -4.36 -16.19 5.08
C LEU A 60 -5.43 -15.40 5.84
N HIS A 61 -5.03 -14.94 7.03
CA HIS A 61 -5.79 -13.98 7.82
C HIS A 61 -5.85 -12.64 7.08
N ARG A 62 -7.04 -12.06 6.94
CA ARG A 62 -7.24 -10.92 6.04
C ARG A 62 -8.31 -9.94 6.47
N PHE A 63 -8.17 -8.72 5.98
CA PHE A 63 -9.17 -7.67 6.09
C PHE A 63 -10.14 -7.74 4.92
N THR A 64 -11.42 -7.65 5.26
CA THR A 64 -12.53 -7.68 4.32
C THR A 64 -13.38 -6.44 4.52
N TYR A 65 -14.34 -6.19 3.62
CA TYR A 65 -15.17 -4.98 3.67
C TYR A 65 -14.31 -3.71 3.61
N MET A 66 -13.29 -3.69 2.74
CA MET A 66 -12.34 -2.57 2.62
C MET A 66 -13.02 -1.24 2.29
N ASN A 67 -14.20 -1.25 1.67
CA ASN A 67 -15.03 -0.05 1.49
C ASN A 67 -15.63 0.51 2.81
N TYR A 68 -15.25 -0.01 3.96
CA TYR A 68 -15.53 0.55 5.29
C TYR A 68 -14.23 0.92 6.04
N ALA A 69 -13.08 0.92 5.35
CA ALA A 69 -11.78 1.25 5.92
C ALA A 69 -11.67 2.75 6.25
N ASN A 70 -12.36 3.21 7.28
CA ASN A 70 -12.35 4.60 7.73
C ASN A 70 -12.75 4.72 9.21
N LYS A 71 -12.60 5.93 9.76
CA LYS A 71 -12.84 6.22 11.18
C LYS A 71 -14.33 6.27 11.56
N THR A 72 -15.23 6.44 10.60
CA THR A 72 -16.67 6.62 10.86
C THR A 72 -17.47 5.33 10.79
N GLY A 73 -16.91 4.28 10.16
CA GLY A 73 -17.64 3.05 9.85
C GLY A 73 -18.66 3.22 8.71
N ALA A 74 -18.66 4.35 8.01
CA ALA A 74 -19.55 4.58 6.89
C ALA A 74 -19.04 3.87 5.64
N ARG A 75 -19.94 3.49 4.73
CA ARG A 75 -19.55 2.91 3.44
C ARG A 75 -18.96 3.99 2.52
N LEU A 76 -17.78 3.73 1.97
CA LEU A 76 -17.04 4.63 1.08
C LEU A 76 -17.56 4.63 -0.37
N GLY A 77 -18.11 3.50 -0.82
CA GLY A 77 -18.46 3.26 -2.21
C GLY A 77 -18.28 1.79 -2.60
N GLU A 78 -18.27 1.52 -3.90
CA GLU A 78 -17.84 0.21 -4.41
C GLU A 78 -16.32 0.13 -4.46
N THR A 79 -15.71 -0.87 -3.80
CA THR A 79 -14.27 -1.10 -3.87
C THR A 79 -13.83 -1.33 -5.32
N TYR A 80 -12.80 -0.60 -5.76
CA TYR A 80 -12.15 -0.79 -7.06
C TYR A 80 -10.74 -1.36 -6.91
N ARG A 81 -9.96 -0.81 -5.98
CA ARG A 81 -8.56 -1.17 -5.77
C ARG A 81 -8.17 -0.84 -4.34
N VAL A 82 -7.45 -1.76 -3.68
CA VAL A 82 -6.95 -1.55 -2.33
C VAL A 82 -5.46 -1.83 -2.24
N ASP A 83 -4.80 -1.09 -1.36
CA ASP A 83 -3.42 -1.32 -0.96
C ASP A 83 -3.27 -1.20 0.55
N GLY A 84 -2.28 -1.89 1.09
CA GLY A 84 -2.03 -1.94 2.52
C GLY A 84 -0.55 -2.09 2.83
N GLY A 85 -0.10 -1.29 3.78
CA GLY A 85 1.26 -1.33 4.30
C GLY A 85 1.31 -0.77 5.72
N GLY A 86 2.49 -0.39 6.17
CA GLY A 86 2.69 0.23 7.45
C GLY A 86 3.84 -0.40 8.22
N ASN A 87 3.98 0.08 9.45
CA ASN A 87 5.08 -0.26 10.34
C ASN A 87 4.55 -0.97 11.60
N SER A 88 5.43 -1.25 12.55
CA SER A 88 5.06 -1.95 13.80
C SER A 88 4.12 -1.16 14.72
N LYS A 89 3.83 0.11 14.41
CA LYS A 89 2.99 1.01 15.20
C LYS A 89 1.69 1.36 14.49
N TYR A 90 1.76 1.65 13.19
CA TYR A 90 0.59 2.01 12.39
C TYR A 90 0.51 1.29 11.06
N THR A 91 -0.71 0.84 10.73
CA THR A 91 -1.08 0.22 9.46
C THR A 91 -1.82 1.24 8.61
N VAL A 92 -1.47 1.38 7.34
CA VAL A 92 -2.18 2.26 6.39
C VAL A 92 -2.92 1.43 5.35
N PHE A 93 -4.17 1.80 5.07
CA PHE A 93 -4.91 1.30 3.92
C PHE A 93 -5.23 2.44 2.96
N ARG A 94 -5.02 2.18 1.67
CA ARG A 94 -5.54 3.01 0.58
C ARG A 94 -6.69 2.27 -0.08
N VAL A 95 -7.87 2.87 -0.12
CA VAL A 95 -9.05 2.31 -0.78
C VAL A 95 -9.51 3.27 -1.85
N GLN A 96 -9.40 2.83 -3.10
CA GLN A 96 -9.99 3.52 -4.23
C GLN A 96 -11.35 2.90 -4.55
N THR A 97 -12.34 3.76 -4.77
CA THR A 97 -13.70 3.33 -5.12
C THR A 97 -13.95 3.49 -6.62
N LYS A 98 -14.96 2.79 -7.17
CA LYS A 98 -15.35 2.92 -8.58
C LYS A 98 -15.88 4.30 -8.93
N GLU A 99 -16.41 5.01 -7.93
CA GLU A 99 -16.85 6.40 -8.01
C GLU A 99 -15.68 7.40 -8.11
N GLY A 100 -14.43 6.92 -7.98
CA GLY A 100 -13.22 7.71 -8.22
C GLY A 100 -12.66 8.43 -6.99
N THR A 101 -13.18 8.14 -5.79
CA THR A 101 -12.59 8.66 -4.55
C THR A 101 -11.48 7.74 -4.04
N VAL A 102 -10.52 8.32 -3.31
CA VAL A 102 -9.44 7.59 -2.64
C VAL A 102 -9.49 7.92 -1.16
N THR A 103 -9.71 6.92 -0.34
CA THR A 103 -9.67 7.04 1.13
C THR A 103 -8.39 6.42 1.66
N TRP A 104 -7.71 7.16 2.52
CA TRP A 104 -6.60 6.68 3.31
C TRP A 104 -7.06 6.53 4.75
N SER A 105 -6.72 5.41 5.38
CA SER A 105 -7.01 5.17 6.79
C SER A 105 -5.80 4.60 7.50
N ILE A 106 -5.57 5.09 8.70
CA ILE A 106 -4.42 4.73 9.53
C ILE A 106 -4.97 4.06 10.78
N TYR A 107 -4.50 2.85 11.07
CA TYR A 107 -4.92 2.03 12.19
C TYR A 107 -3.76 1.82 13.16
N ASP A 108 -4.08 1.59 14.43
CA ASP A 108 -3.12 1.03 15.38
C ASP A 108 -2.80 -0.42 14.99
N THR A 109 -1.53 -0.69 14.67
CA THR A 109 -1.10 -2.01 14.17
C THR A 109 -1.31 -3.11 15.19
N VAL A 110 -1.08 -2.83 16.48
CA VAL A 110 -1.23 -3.83 17.54
C VAL A 110 -2.70 -4.18 17.72
N ALA A 111 -3.59 -3.19 17.80
CA ALA A 111 -5.02 -3.40 17.92
C ALA A 111 -5.56 -4.17 16.71
N LEU A 112 -5.14 -3.80 15.50
CA LEU A 112 -5.61 -4.42 14.27
C LEU A 112 -5.13 -5.88 14.15
N ASN A 113 -3.88 -6.18 14.53
CA ASN A 113 -3.35 -7.54 14.52
C ASN A 113 -3.99 -8.45 15.56
N LYS A 114 -4.33 -7.93 16.75
CA LYS A 114 -5.10 -8.69 17.75
C LYS A 114 -6.45 -9.17 17.19
N LEU A 115 -7.07 -8.41 16.29
CA LEU A 115 -8.29 -8.85 15.62
C LEU A 115 -8.02 -10.02 14.67
N LEU A 116 -6.91 -9.97 13.92
CA LEU A 116 -6.51 -11.08 13.05
C LEU A 116 -6.12 -12.32 13.85
N ASP A 117 -5.51 -12.21 15.03
CA ASP A 117 -5.15 -13.39 15.85
C ASP A 117 -6.36 -14.24 16.22
N SER A 118 -7.52 -13.62 16.40
CA SER A 118 -8.76 -14.29 16.77
C SER A 118 -9.68 -14.60 15.58
N ASN A 119 -9.35 -14.14 14.36
CA ASN A 119 -10.24 -14.22 13.21
C ASN A 119 -9.48 -14.44 11.89
N GLU A 120 -9.92 -15.40 11.09
CA GLU A 120 -9.45 -15.57 9.71
C GLU A 120 -9.81 -14.35 8.84
N GLN A 121 -10.96 -13.73 9.10
CA GLN A 121 -11.44 -12.55 8.39
C GLN A 121 -11.87 -11.48 9.38
N VAL A 122 -11.25 -10.31 9.29
CA VAL A 122 -11.67 -9.12 10.03
C VAL A 122 -12.42 -8.21 9.07
N ARG A 123 -13.69 -7.92 9.37
CA ARG A 123 -14.47 -6.95 8.60
C ARG A 123 -14.20 -5.55 9.10
N LEU A 124 -13.90 -4.62 8.20
CA LEU A 124 -13.62 -3.23 8.59
C LEU A 124 -14.85 -2.42 8.98
N ASP A 125 -16.05 -2.96 8.82
CA ASP A 125 -17.30 -2.40 9.38
C ASP A 125 -17.59 -2.87 10.82
N SER A 126 -16.72 -3.70 11.42
CA SER A 126 -16.86 -4.11 12.82
C SER A 126 -16.50 -2.98 13.78
N ALA A 127 -17.21 -2.89 14.90
CA ALA A 127 -16.94 -1.88 15.93
C ALA A 127 -15.47 -1.91 16.42
N ALA A 128 -14.88 -3.10 16.52
CA ALA A 128 -13.50 -3.26 16.95
C ALA A 128 -12.50 -2.71 15.91
N ALA A 129 -12.73 -2.97 14.61
CA ALA A 129 -11.92 -2.39 13.55
C ALA A 129 -12.06 -0.86 13.49
N ILE A 130 -13.28 -0.34 13.60
CA ILE A 130 -13.54 1.11 13.64
C ILE A 130 -12.82 1.77 14.82
N ASN A 131 -12.83 1.13 16.00
CA ASN A 131 -12.12 1.62 17.18
C ASN A 131 -10.59 1.60 17.00
N ALA A 132 -10.05 0.62 16.27
CA ALA A 132 -8.62 0.53 15.96
C ALA A 132 -8.16 1.58 14.92
N CYS A 133 -9.08 2.16 14.14
CA CYS A 133 -8.78 3.24 13.21
C CYS A 133 -8.39 4.50 13.99
N VAL A 134 -7.22 5.07 13.75
CA VAL A 134 -6.72 6.29 14.39
C VAL A 134 -7.26 7.52 13.66
N THR A 135 -7.14 7.53 12.34
CA THR A 135 -7.62 8.61 11.47
C THR A 135 -7.94 8.09 10.07
N SER A 136 -8.73 8.84 9.32
CA SER A 136 -8.96 8.60 7.91
C SER A 136 -9.34 9.88 7.19
N PHE A 137 -8.98 9.99 5.91
CA PHE A 137 -9.35 11.10 5.04
C PHE A 137 -9.62 10.62 3.62
N THR A 138 -10.45 11.37 2.90
CA THR A 138 -10.85 11.04 1.53
C THR A 138 -10.46 12.17 0.58
N GLN A 139 -9.87 11.81 -0.54
CA GLN A 139 -9.50 12.68 -1.65
C GLN A 139 -10.36 12.37 -2.87
N SER A 140 -10.62 13.39 -3.69
CA SER A 140 -11.38 13.29 -4.93
C SER A 140 -10.83 14.25 -5.99
N GLY A 141 -11.09 13.93 -7.26
CA GLY A 141 -10.66 14.74 -8.40
C GLY A 141 -9.16 15.04 -8.38
N ASP A 142 -8.81 16.30 -8.68
CA ASP A 142 -7.42 16.78 -8.70
C ASP A 142 -6.78 16.88 -7.31
N GLY A 143 -7.57 16.69 -6.24
CA GLY A 143 -7.06 16.64 -4.86
C GLY A 143 -6.41 15.31 -4.49
N ILE A 144 -6.46 14.29 -5.36
CA ILE A 144 -5.81 13.01 -5.12
C ILE A 144 -4.30 13.15 -5.33
N VAL A 145 -3.51 12.88 -4.29
CA VAL A 145 -2.04 12.93 -4.35
C VAL A 145 -1.51 11.68 -5.05
N ARG A 146 -1.54 11.72 -6.37
CA ARG A 146 -1.19 10.61 -7.27
C ARG A 146 -0.28 11.14 -8.39
N PRO A 147 1.04 11.11 -8.20
CA PRO A 147 2.00 11.59 -9.18
C PRO A 147 1.80 10.91 -10.54
N ASN A 148 1.96 11.67 -11.63
CA ASN A 148 1.72 11.19 -13.00
C ASN A 148 0.37 10.47 -13.21
N GLY A 149 -0.65 10.75 -12.39
CA GLY A 149 -1.99 10.20 -12.58
C GLY A 149 -2.15 8.71 -12.30
N SER A 150 -1.10 8.00 -11.86
CA SER A 150 -1.15 6.60 -11.43
C SER A 150 -0.47 6.39 -10.08
N PHE A 151 -1.00 5.48 -9.27
CA PHE A 151 -0.26 4.98 -8.11
C PHE A 151 0.63 3.84 -8.60
N GLN A 152 1.94 3.94 -8.35
CA GLN A 152 2.91 2.86 -8.54
C GLN A 152 3.52 2.39 -7.21
N GLY A 153 3.32 3.13 -6.13
CA GLY A 153 3.75 2.75 -4.80
C GLY A 153 3.12 3.63 -3.74
N ALA A 154 3.06 3.11 -2.52
CA ALA A 154 2.67 3.86 -1.34
C ALA A 154 3.43 3.35 -0.13
N ASP A 155 3.85 4.26 0.75
CA ASP A 155 4.45 3.94 2.04
C ASP A 155 4.11 5.00 3.10
N MET A 156 4.22 4.63 4.38
CA MET A 156 3.99 5.54 5.51
C MET A 156 5.15 5.51 6.50
N LEU A 157 5.75 6.68 6.71
CA LEU A 157 6.75 6.88 7.75
C LEU A 157 6.09 7.33 9.06
N ASP A 158 6.25 6.51 10.12
CA ASP A 158 5.56 6.64 11.42
C ASP A 158 4.04 6.76 11.24
N SER A 159 3.42 7.83 11.75
CA SER A 159 1.98 8.14 11.58
C SER A 159 1.71 9.42 10.81
N THR A 160 2.74 10.13 10.35
CA THR A 160 2.61 11.53 9.95
C THR A 160 2.82 11.79 8.47
N GLU A 161 3.56 10.93 7.79
CA GLU A 161 4.00 11.15 6.42
C GLU A 161 3.63 9.96 5.54
N ILE A 162 2.93 10.24 4.43
CA ILE A 162 2.55 9.24 3.44
C ILE A 162 3.20 9.62 2.12
N TYR A 163 3.93 8.68 1.55
CA TYR A 163 4.64 8.81 0.29
C TYR A 163 3.89 8.04 -0.79
N THR A 164 3.70 8.66 -1.96
CA THR A 164 3.14 7.99 -3.13
C THR A 164 4.07 8.18 -4.32
N SER A 165 4.31 7.12 -5.08
CA SER A 165 5.11 7.19 -6.31
C SER A 165 4.25 6.99 -7.54
N GLY A 166 4.68 7.57 -8.66
CA GLY A 166 4.02 7.45 -9.95
C GLY A 166 4.91 7.82 -11.13
N GLY A 167 4.69 7.18 -12.27
CA GLY A 167 5.46 7.34 -13.50
C GLY A 167 5.54 6.03 -14.28
N ALA A 168 4.97 6.02 -15.48
CA ALA A 168 5.13 4.95 -16.44
C ALA A 168 6.43 5.12 -17.26
N GLU A 169 6.77 4.12 -18.08
CA GLU A 169 7.86 4.24 -19.04
C GLU A 169 7.64 5.48 -19.96
N GLY A 170 8.67 6.30 -20.13
CA GLY A 170 8.60 7.56 -20.86
C GLY A 170 8.22 8.78 -20.00
N GLU A 171 7.80 8.59 -18.75
CA GLU A 171 7.56 9.68 -17.80
C GLU A 171 8.76 9.90 -16.88
N THR A 172 8.98 11.13 -16.41
CA THR A 172 9.93 11.35 -15.32
C THR A 172 9.33 10.81 -14.02
N PRO A 173 9.99 9.87 -13.32
CA PRO A 173 9.49 9.34 -12.05
C PRO A 173 9.27 10.44 -11.02
N GLN A 174 8.18 10.31 -10.27
CA GLN A 174 7.80 11.27 -9.25
C GLN A 174 7.42 10.58 -7.96
N ILE A 175 7.77 11.22 -6.86
CA ILE A 175 7.35 10.84 -5.52
C ILE A 175 6.73 12.07 -4.87
N ALA A 176 5.50 11.96 -4.37
CA ALA A 176 4.87 12.98 -3.57
C ALA A 176 4.85 12.56 -2.10
N MET A 177 4.91 13.56 -1.22
CA MET A 177 4.65 13.39 0.21
C MET A 177 3.41 14.20 0.58
N MET A 178 2.54 13.58 1.37
CA MET A 178 1.42 14.22 2.03
C MET A 178 1.41 13.87 3.51
N THR A 179 0.77 14.71 4.31
CA THR A 179 0.58 14.42 5.73
C THR A 179 -0.53 13.39 5.96
N ASN A 180 -0.62 12.88 7.17
CA ASN A 180 -1.64 11.93 7.62
C ASN A 180 -3.10 12.44 7.65
N ASN A 181 -3.34 13.69 7.25
CA ASN A 181 -4.67 14.24 7.01
C ASN A 181 -4.95 14.52 5.51
N GLY A 182 -4.03 14.11 4.63
CA GLY A 182 -4.15 14.27 3.19
C GLY A 182 -3.68 15.61 2.65
N ALA A 183 -3.13 16.50 3.48
CA ALA A 183 -2.53 17.73 2.99
C ALA A 183 -1.24 17.42 2.21
N TYR A 184 -1.26 17.73 0.92
CA TYR A 184 -0.08 17.70 0.05
C TYR A 184 1.04 18.58 0.62
N LYS A 185 2.28 18.10 0.54
CA LYS A 185 3.45 18.84 1.01
C LYS A 185 4.43 19.12 -0.13
N THR A 186 4.93 18.06 -0.75
CA THR A 186 6.07 18.15 -1.67
C THR A 186 5.94 17.11 -2.78
N LEU A 187 6.49 17.44 -3.95
CA LEU A 187 6.66 16.55 -5.09
C LEU A 187 8.12 16.60 -5.53
N VAL A 188 8.75 15.45 -5.58
CA VAL A 188 10.14 15.29 -6.01
C VAL A 188 10.15 14.59 -7.35
N LYS A 189 10.78 15.22 -8.35
CA LYS A 189 11.03 14.63 -9.67
C LYS A 189 12.39 13.97 -9.67
N ILE A 190 12.46 12.68 -10.00
CA ILE A 190 13.73 11.93 -10.06
C ILE A 190 14.28 12.02 -11.48
N THR A 191 15.22 12.93 -11.72
CA THR A 191 15.74 13.23 -13.06
C THR A 191 17.02 12.46 -13.42
N ASN A 192 17.68 11.87 -12.43
CA ASN A 192 18.97 11.18 -12.59
C ASN A 192 18.85 9.68 -12.88
N VAL A 193 17.64 9.20 -13.20
CA VAL A 193 17.36 7.79 -13.54
C VAL A 193 16.73 7.61 -14.92
N GLY A 194 16.68 8.68 -15.74
CA GLY A 194 15.99 8.66 -17.03
C GLY A 194 14.46 8.75 -16.90
N THR A 195 13.77 8.45 -18.00
CA THR A 195 12.31 8.43 -18.08
C THR A 195 11.80 6.99 -18.10
N HIS A 196 11.99 6.31 -16.97
CA HIS A 196 11.67 4.89 -16.80
C HIS A 196 10.53 4.68 -15.81
N GLU A 197 9.83 3.55 -15.90
CA GLU A 197 8.77 3.20 -14.96
C GLU A 197 9.30 3.10 -13.51
N ILE A 198 8.58 3.71 -12.56
CA ILE A 198 8.81 3.57 -11.12
C ILE A 198 7.83 2.54 -10.56
N GLU A 199 8.30 1.62 -9.70
CA GLU A 199 7.49 0.56 -9.10
C GLU A 199 7.77 0.46 -7.59
N GLY A 200 6.89 1.02 -6.78
CA GLY A 200 7.04 1.04 -5.33
C GLY A 200 7.79 2.26 -4.79
N VAL A 201 7.67 2.43 -3.48
CA VAL A 201 8.37 3.42 -2.67
C VAL A 201 8.46 2.87 -1.25
N GLN A 202 9.56 3.09 -0.53
CA GLN A 202 9.69 2.71 0.87
C GLN A 202 10.61 3.68 1.62
N THR A 203 10.20 4.07 2.82
CA THR A 203 10.94 4.92 3.73
C THR A 203 11.72 4.08 4.73
N LYS A 204 13.01 4.35 4.87
CA LYS A 204 13.87 3.61 5.82
C LYS A 204 15.14 4.39 6.12
N ASN A 205 15.55 4.42 7.38
CA ASN A 205 16.85 4.97 7.81
C ASN A 205 17.13 6.38 7.26
N GLY A 206 16.13 7.26 7.26
CA GLY A 206 16.24 8.64 6.77
C GLY A 206 16.30 8.79 5.24
N ASN A 207 15.94 7.75 4.50
CA ASN A 207 15.89 7.75 3.03
C ASN A 207 14.51 7.32 2.53
N VAL A 208 14.18 7.77 1.32
CA VAL A 208 13.06 7.31 0.52
C VAL A 208 13.62 6.49 -0.65
N TYR A 209 13.50 5.17 -0.54
CA TYR A 209 13.86 4.19 -1.55
C TYR A 209 12.76 4.03 -2.58
N PHE A 210 13.14 3.72 -3.82
CA PHE A 210 12.22 3.45 -4.92
C PHE A 210 12.88 2.54 -5.95
N THR A 211 12.08 1.79 -6.70
CA THR A 211 12.56 0.91 -7.76
C THR A 211 12.31 1.54 -9.11
N ILE A 212 13.29 1.47 -10.00
CA ILE A 212 13.14 1.81 -11.41
C ILE A 212 13.23 0.53 -12.25
N VAL A 213 12.27 0.37 -13.16
CA VAL A 213 12.23 -0.72 -14.12
C VAL A 213 12.91 -0.26 -15.41
N MET A 214 14.12 -0.74 -15.65
CA MET A 214 14.91 -0.32 -16.82
C MET A 214 14.43 -0.95 -18.14
N ASP A 215 13.76 -2.09 -18.06
CA ASP A 215 13.15 -2.79 -19.21
C ASP A 215 11.76 -3.27 -18.79
N PRO A 216 10.69 -2.54 -19.14
CA PRO A 216 9.33 -2.91 -18.78
C PRO A 216 8.82 -4.16 -19.52
N VAL A 217 9.50 -4.57 -20.60
CA VAL A 217 9.19 -5.79 -21.36
C VAL A 217 9.82 -7.02 -20.69
N ASN A 218 11.08 -6.91 -20.27
CA ASN A 218 11.81 -7.97 -19.57
C ASN A 218 12.14 -7.54 -18.13
N LYS A 219 11.16 -7.59 -17.23
CA LYS A 219 11.31 -7.14 -15.83
C LYS A 219 12.23 -8.02 -14.97
N LYS A 220 12.63 -9.20 -15.45
CA LYS A 220 13.48 -10.13 -14.70
C LYS A 220 14.92 -9.61 -14.65
N ASP A 221 15.43 -9.41 -13.43
CA ASP A 221 16.81 -8.98 -13.15
C ASP A 221 17.21 -7.60 -13.73
N THR A 222 16.24 -6.78 -14.14
CA THR A 222 16.47 -5.43 -14.72
C THR A 222 16.14 -4.28 -13.79
N GLN A 223 15.47 -4.57 -12.69
CA GLN A 223 15.03 -3.59 -11.69
C GLN A 223 16.19 -3.11 -10.83
N LYS A 224 16.23 -1.80 -10.56
CA LYS A 224 17.26 -1.18 -9.72
C LYS A 224 16.62 -0.36 -8.61
N VAL A 225 17.15 -0.50 -7.40
CA VAL A 225 16.73 0.28 -6.25
C VAL A 225 17.62 1.52 -6.13
N TYR A 226 16.98 2.67 -5.99
CA TYR A 226 17.59 3.97 -5.75
C TYR A 226 17.03 4.56 -4.46
N TYR A 227 17.60 5.68 -4.02
CA TYR A 227 17.06 6.44 -2.91
C TYR A 227 17.39 7.93 -3.04
N VAL A 228 16.61 8.73 -2.33
CA VAL A 228 16.94 10.12 -1.98
C VAL A 228 16.81 10.30 -0.46
N PRO A 229 17.53 11.25 0.17
CA PRO A 229 17.33 11.56 1.58
C PRO A 229 15.91 12.03 1.85
N ASP A 230 15.29 11.63 2.96
CA ASP A 230 13.93 12.07 3.33
C ASP A 230 13.80 13.60 3.49
N SER A 231 14.92 14.27 3.75
CA SER A 231 14.99 15.71 3.96
C SER A 231 14.62 16.53 2.73
N VAL A 232 14.63 15.93 1.53
CA VAL A 232 14.21 16.63 0.30
C VAL A 232 12.69 16.79 0.22
N PHE A 233 11.93 16.14 1.11
CA PHE A 233 10.47 16.24 1.17
C PHE A 233 9.96 17.18 2.28
N LYS A 234 10.85 17.67 3.16
CA LYS A 234 10.51 18.45 4.36
C LYS A 234 10.33 19.94 4.09
#